data_AF-U2RDP6-F1
#
_entry.id   AF-U2RDP6-F1
#
_cell.length_a   1.000
_cell.length_b   1.000
_cell.length_c   1.000
_cell.angle_alpha   90.00
_cell.angle_beta   90.00
_cell.angle_gamma   90.00
#
_symmetry.space_group_name_H-M   'P 1'
#
loop_
_entity.id
_entity.type
_entity.pdbx_description
1 polymer ?
#
loop_
_entity_poly.entity_id
_entity_poly.type
_entity_poly.pdbx_seq_one_letter_code
_entity_poly.pdbx_strand_id
1 'polypeptide(L)' 'MDKMRELAKAVSDLKLTKTELRKGISGFEVLTISKRCKSTVNETYNLIDYILEKNMNLKILKNKGDNNNEI' A
#
# COMPACT_ATOMS: atom_id res chain seq x y z
N MET A 1 -10.35 13.49 -2.99
CA MET A 1 -9.52 12.33 -3.38
C MET A 1 -9.83 11.21 -2.41
N ASP A 2 -10.14 10.03 -2.94
CA ASP A 2 -10.39 8.85 -2.11
C ASP A 2 -9.09 8.47 -1.36
N LYS A 3 -9.17 8.39 -0.02
CA LYS A 3 -8.03 8.02 0.84
C LYS A 3 -7.45 6.66 0.46
N MET A 4 -8.27 5.74 -0.05
CA MET A 4 -7.83 4.42 -0.50
C MET A 4 -6.94 4.49 -1.75
N ARG A 5 -7.24 5.42 -2.67
CA ARG A 5 -6.45 5.61 -3.90
C ARG A 5 -5.08 6.21 -3.59
N GLU A 6 -5.02 7.19 -2.69
CA GLU A 6 -3.75 7.79 -2.26
C GLU A 6 -2.91 6.79 -1.46
N LEU A 7 -3.54 5.94 -0.64
CA LEU A 7 -2.87 4.85 0.05
C LEU A 7 -2.24 3.85 -0.93
N ALA A 8 -3.00 3.40 -1.93
CA ALA A 8 -2.48 2.49 -2.95
C ALA A 8 -1.29 3.10 -3.72
N LYS A 9 -1.35 4.39 -4.07
CA LYS A 9 -0.21 5.11 -4.66
C LYS A 9 0.99 5.19 -3.72
N ALA A 10 0.77 5.53 -2.45
CA ALA A 10 1.85 5.65 -1.48
C ALA A 10 2.57 4.31 -1.25
N VAL A 11 1.81 3.23 -1.11
CA VAL A 11 2.33 1.86 -1.05
C VAL A 11 3.13 1.54 -2.32
N SER A 12 2.66 1.98 -3.49
CA SER A 12 3.33 1.74 -4.78
C SER A 12 4.64 2.49 -4.92
N ASP A 13 4.65 3.75 -4.53
CA ASP A 13 5.83 4.60 -4.62
C ASP A 13 6.92 4.13 -3.65
N LEU A 14 6.51 3.59 -2.49
CA LEU A 14 7.39 2.94 -1.52
C LEU A 14 7.78 1.52 -1.92
N LYS A 15 7.27 0.99 -3.03
CA LYS A 15 7.48 -0.39 -3.50
C LYS A 15 7.15 -1.46 -2.44
N LEU A 16 6.20 -1.14 -1.56
CA LEU A 16 5.78 -2.02 -0.49
C LEU A 16 4.93 -3.17 -1.03
N THR A 17 5.32 -4.38 -0.65
CA THR A 17 4.58 -5.59 -0.97
C THR A 17 3.52 -5.91 0.08
N LYS A 18 2.54 -6.73 -0.28
CA LYS A 18 1.54 -7.26 0.68
C LYS A 18 2.21 -8.02 1.83
N THR A 19 3.35 -8.66 1.58
CA THR A 19 4.12 -9.38 2.60
C THR A 19 4.76 -8.41 3.60
N GLU A 20 5.35 -7.32 3.13
CA GLU A 20 5.92 -6.29 4.02
C GLU A 20 4.84 -5.61 4.84
N LEU A 21 3.70 -5.26 4.24
CA LEU A 21 2.54 -4.73 4.95
C LEU A 21 2.06 -5.68 6.06
N ARG A 22 2.05 -7.00 5.82
CA ARG A 22 1.67 -8.02 6.83
C ARG A 22 2.72 -8.25 7.91
N LYS A 23 4.01 -8.16 7.56
CA LYS A 23 5.12 -8.29 8.52
C LYS A 23 5.25 -7.06 9.40
N GLY A 24 4.62 -5.96 9.00
CA GLY A 24 4.76 -4.66 9.61
C GLY A 24 5.76 -3.81 8.82
N ILE A 25 5.34 -2.59 8.51
CA ILE A 25 6.17 -1.58 7.85
C ILE A 25 6.84 -0.68 8.88
N SER A 26 7.96 -0.08 8.50
CA SER A 26 8.74 0.82 9.33
C SER A 26 7.97 2.09 9.68
N GLY A 27 8.33 2.73 10.80
CA GLY A 27 7.75 4.01 11.21
C GLY A 27 7.95 5.11 10.16
N PHE A 28 9.03 5.05 9.39
CA PHE A 28 9.27 5.98 8.27
C PHE A 28 8.26 5.80 7.14
N GLU A 29 8.00 4.56 6.73
CA GLU A 29 7.03 4.24 5.67
C GLU A 29 5.62 4.65 6.10
N VAL A 30 5.22 4.33 7.32
CA VAL A 30 3.91 4.72 7.88
C VAL A 30 3.76 6.24 7.91
N LEU A 31 4.77 6.96 8.38
CA LEU A 31 4.75 8.42 8.44
C LEU A 31 4.68 9.04 7.04
N THR A 32 5.34 8.43 6.07
CA THR A 32 5.30 8.88 4.66
C THR A 32 3.91 8.68 4.06
N ILE A 33 3.32 7.51 4.27
CA ILE A 33 1.95 7.20 3.84
C ILE A 33 0.94 8.14 4.53
N SER A 34 1.05 8.33 5.84
CA SER A 34 0.08 9.13 6.61
C SER A 34 0.07 10.59 6.17
N LYS A 35 1.25 11.18 5.93
CA LYS A 35 1.38 12.55 5.39
C LYS A 35 0.72 12.67 4.02
N ARG A 36 0.91 11.69 3.15
CA ARG A 36 0.36 11.70 1.78
C ARG A 36 -1.16 11.50 1.76
N CYS A 37 -1.65 10.58 2.59
CA CYS A 37 -3.08 10.31 2.75
C CYS A 37 -3.80 11.37 3.60
N LYS A 38 -3.08 12.35 4.17
CA LYS A 38 -3.58 13.34 5.12
C LYS A 38 -4.34 12.67 6.27
N SER A 39 -3.74 11.61 6.81
CA SER A 39 -4.27 10.82 7.92
C SER A 39 -3.29 10.80 9.08
N THR A 40 -3.79 10.45 10.25
CA THR A 40 -2.95 10.11 11.39
C THR A 40 -2.26 8.77 11.16
N VAL A 41 -1.17 8.53 11.89
CA VAL A 41 -0.45 7.24 11.89
C VAL A 41 -1.41 6.09 12.23
N ASN A 42 -2.28 6.28 13.21
CA ASN A 42 -3.24 5.25 13.64
C ASN A 42 -4.29 4.94 12.55
N GLU A 43 -4.83 5.98 11.90
CA GLU A 43 -5.73 5.78 10.76
C GLU A 43 -5.02 5.07 9.59
N THR A 44 -3.74 5.34 9.36
CA THR A 44 -2.95 4.64 8.33
C THR A 44 -2.82 3.16 8.64
N TYR A 45 -2.53 2.77 9.88
CA TYR A 45 -2.53 1.36 10.28
C TYR A 45 -3.89 0.71 10.07
N ASN A 46 -4.98 1.35 10.53
CA ASN A 46 -6.33 0.83 10.32
C ASN A 46 -6.68 0.64 8.84
N LEU A 47 -6.25 1.55 7.97
CA LEU A 47 -6.47 1.44 6.52
C LEU A 47 -5.64 0.31 5.90
N ILE A 48 -4.39 0.13 6.32
CA ILE A 48 -3.54 -0.98 5.88
C ILE A 48 -4.16 -2.31 6.31
N ASP A 49 -4.56 -2.42 7.58
CA ASP A 49 -5.22 -3.61 8.12
C ASP A 49 -6.52 -3.91 7.37
N TYR A 50 -7.35 -2.89 7.11
CA TYR A 50 -8.56 -3.03 6.32
C TYR A 50 -8.29 -3.58 4.91
N ILE A 51 -7.25 -3.09 4.23
CA ILE A 51 -6.84 -3.59 2.90
C ILE A 51 -6.36 -5.05 2.98
N LEU A 52 -5.59 -5.38 4.01
CA LEU A 52 -5.06 -6.72 4.25
C LEU A 52 -6.17 -7.72 4.58
N GLU A 53 -7.12 -7.34 5.43
CA GLU A 53 -8.27 -8.12 5.89
C GLU A 53 -9.24 -8.38 4.73
N LYS A 54 -9.60 -7.34 3.98
CA LYS A 54 -10.48 -7.47 2.80
C LYS A 54 -9.83 -8.21 1.64
N ASN A 55 -8.57 -8.63 1.78
CA ASN A 55 -7.77 -9.21 0.70
C ASN A 55 -7.92 -8.43 -0.60
N MET A 56 -8.07 -7.09 -0.50
CA MET A 56 -8.21 -6.27 -1.69
C MET A 56 -6.98 -6.55 -2.51
N ASN A 57 -7.22 -7.08 -3.71
CA ASN A 57 -6.16 -7.32 -4.66
C ASN A 57 -5.58 -5.94 -4.95
N LEU A 58 -4.47 -5.61 -4.30
CA LEU A 58 -3.51 -4.59 -4.73
C LEU A 58 -2.91 -4.96 -6.10
N LYS A 59 -3.62 -5.72 -6.95
CA LYS A 59 -3.37 -5.91 -8.38
C LYS A 59 -3.33 -4.56 -9.13
N ILE A 60 -3.71 -3.45 -8.48
CA ILE A 60 -3.44 -2.10 -8.97
C ILE A 60 -1.92 -1.78 -8.99
N LEU A 61 -1.10 -2.42 -8.16
CA LEU A 61 0.35 -2.17 -8.07
C LEU A 61 1.23 -3.07 -8.96
N LYS A 62 0.70 -4.15 -9.52
CA LYS A 62 1.43 -5.02 -10.45
C LYS A 62 0.71 -5.00 -11.80
N ASN A 63 0.89 -3.92 -12.56
CA ASN A 63 0.58 -3.89 -13.99
C ASN A 63 1.51 -2.92 -14.74
N LYS A 64 2.82 -2.99 -14.44
CA LYS A 64 3.85 -2.39 -15.31
C LYS A 64 5.22 -3.08 -15.16
N GLY A 65 5.25 -4.41 -15.10
CA GLY A 65 6.54 -5.12 -14.95
C GLY A 65 6.55 -6.63 -15.17
N ASP A 66 5.44 -7.34 -15.12
CA ASP A 66 5.42 -8.80 -15.32
C ASP A 66 4.53 -9.16 -16.50
N ASN A 67 5.14 -9.24 -17.69
CA ASN A 67 4.87 -10.23 -18.74
C ASN A 67 5.95 -10.05 -19.82
N ASN A 68 7.19 -10.35 -19.45
CA ASN A 68 8.19 -10.86 -20.39
C ASN A 68 8.07 -12.39 -20.39
N ASN A 69 8.21 -12.97 -21.58
CA ASN A 69 8.20 -14.40 -21.93
C ASN A 69 6.82 -15.07 -22.11
N GLU A 70 6.23 -14.84 -23.28
CA GLU A 70 5.62 -15.93 -24.04
C GLU A 70 6.76 -16.78 -24.63
N ILE A 71 6.81 -18.07 -24.29
CA ILE A 71 7.54 -19.12 -25.03
C ILE A 71 6.51 -19.80 -25.93
#